data_AF-A0A4Q2YHK0-F1
#
_entry.id   AF-A0A4Q2YHK0-F1
#
_cell.length_a   1.000
_cell.length_b   1.000
_cell.length_c   1.000
_cell.angle_alpha   90.00
_cell.angle_beta   90.00
_cell.angle_gamma   90.00
#
_symmetry.space_group_name_H-M   'P 1'
#
loop_
_entity.id
_entity.type
_entity.pdbx_description
1 polymer ?
#
loop_
_entity_poly.entity_id
_entity_poly.type
_entity_poly.pdbx_seq_one_letter_code
_entity_poly.pdbx_strand_id
1 'polypeptide(L)'
;MNLLQVMLQTKLDSSGLDWIRIETIQLSPSKKTLSADLRLAGEADLIRLTGTYSITPNNQIRVESLNASRQWLTEVAELALAKTGREFPLPDGMKGKLIKFFL
;
A
#
# COMPACT_ATOMS: atom_id res chain seq x y z
N MET A 1 4.26 16.81 -4.21
CA MET A 1 3.27 15.71 -4.15
C MET A 1 3.73 14.61 -5.10
N ASN A 2 3.88 13.37 -4.62
CA ASN A 2 4.43 12.25 -5.40
C ASN A 2 3.36 11.71 -6.39
N LEU A 3 3.74 11.35 -7.62
CA LEU A 3 2.81 10.79 -8.61
C LEU A 3 2.07 9.53 -8.08
N LEU A 4 2.79 8.68 -7.33
CA LEU A 4 2.23 7.50 -6.66
C LEU A 4 1.12 7.87 -5.67
N GLN A 5 1.34 8.92 -4.88
CA GLN A 5 0.36 9.42 -3.92
C GLN A 5 -0.90 9.91 -4.63
N VAL A 6 -0.76 10.66 -5.72
CA VAL A 6 -1.90 11.16 -6.50
C VAL A 6 -2.70 10.02 -7.12
N MET A 7 -2.03 9.03 -7.72
CA MET A 7 -2.71 7.88 -8.32
C MET A 7 -3.48 7.06 -7.27
N LEU A 8 -2.88 6.81 -6.11
CA LEU A 8 -3.52 6.07 -5.04
C LEU A 8 -4.67 6.86 -4.41
N GLN A 9 -4.50 8.17 -4.18
CA GLN A 9 -5.57 9.03 -3.70
C GLN A 9 -6.76 9.03 -4.66
N THR A 10 -6.51 9.16 -5.97
CA THR A 10 -7.55 9.11 -7.00
C THR A 10 -8.30 7.78 -6.97
N LYS A 11 -7.58 6.66 -6.75
CA LYS A 11 -8.21 5.34 -6.62
C LYS A 11 -9.08 5.23 -5.38
N LEU A 12 -8.63 5.75 -4.24
CA LEU A 12 -9.43 5.81 -3.01
C LEU A 12 -10.70 6.62 -3.22
N ASP A 13 -10.58 7.83 -3.77
CA ASP A 13 -11.71 8.72 -4.04
C ASP A 13 -12.72 8.03 -4.98
N SER A 14 -12.25 7.40 -6.06
CA SER A 14 -13.12 6.67 -7.00
C SER A 14 -13.80 5.43 -6.41
N SER A 15 -13.30 4.93 -5.28
CA SER A 15 -13.84 3.76 -4.58
C SER A 15 -14.77 4.14 -3.43
N GLY A 16 -15.13 5.42 -3.28
CA GLY A 16 -15.95 5.93 -2.17
C GLY A 16 -15.20 5.99 -0.84
N LEU A 17 -13.86 6.01 -0.89
CA LEU A 17 -12.97 6.14 0.28
C LEU A 17 -12.33 7.53 0.34
N ASP A 18 -13.06 8.56 -0.08
CA ASP A 18 -12.64 9.97 -0.10
C ASP A 18 -12.39 10.55 1.31
N TRP A 19 -12.90 9.87 2.33
CA TRP A 19 -12.62 10.13 3.75
C TRP A 19 -11.21 9.72 4.19
N ILE A 20 -10.42 9.05 3.33
CA ILE A 20 -9.02 8.69 3.56
C ILE A 20 -8.12 9.60 2.75
N ARG A 21 -7.20 10.31 3.42
CA ARG A 21 -6.16 11.12 2.79
C ARG A 21 -4.79 10.50 2.97
N ILE A 22 -4.07 10.31 1.89
CA ILE A 22 -2.67 9.89 1.91
C ILE A 22 -1.81 11.15 2.04
N GLU A 23 -1.16 11.35 3.19
CA GLU A 23 -0.28 12.49 3.44
C GLU A 23 1.13 12.19 2.90
N THR A 24 1.64 11.00 3.21
CA THR A 24 2.95 10.54 2.73
C THR A 24 2.86 9.09 2.30
N ILE A 25 3.64 8.72 1.28
CA ILE A 25 3.88 7.34 0.92
C ILE A 25 5.34 7.17 0.49
N GLN A 26 5.97 6.15 1.05
CA GLN A 26 7.36 5.80 0.80
C GLN A 26 7.45 4.31 0.53
N LEU A 27 8.02 3.96 -0.61
CA LEU A 27 8.42 2.60 -0.92
C LEU A 27 9.92 2.51 -0.77
N SER A 28 10.39 1.49 -0.06
CA SER A 28 11.80 1.12 0.02
C SER A 28 12.04 -0.19 -0.71
N PRO A 29 12.31 -0.15 -2.04
CA PRO A 29 12.68 -1.30 -2.84
C PRO A 29 13.72 -2.22 -2.19
N SER A 30 14.87 -1.66 -1.82
CA SER A 30 15.98 -2.42 -1.24
C SER A 30 15.60 -3.19 0.02
N LYS A 31 14.68 -2.64 0.83
CA LYS A 31 14.21 -3.24 2.09
C LYS A 31 12.90 -4.00 1.94
N LYS A 32 12.29 -4.01 0.76
CA LYS A 32 10.99 -4.65 0.50
C LYS A 32 9.89 -4.16 1.45
N THR A 33 9.94 -2.88 1.81
CA THR A 33 8.99 -2.26 2.75
C THR A 33 8.23 -1.10 2.13
N LEU A 34 7.03 -0.88 2.66
CA LEU A 34 6.15 0.25 2.38
C LEU A 34 5.85 0.96 3.70
N SER A 35 5.84 2.28 3.68
CA SER A 35 5.27 3.09 4.77
C SER A 35 4.42 4.20 4.20
N ALA A 36 3.27 4.45 4.83
CA ALA A 36 2.39 5.55 4.47
C ALA A 36 1.84 6.21 5.73
N ASP A 37 1.74 7.53 5.72
CA ASP A 37 0.99 8.25 6.75
C ASP A 37 -0.36 8.66 6.14
N LEU A 38 -1.44 8.26 6.81
CA LEU A 38 -2.82 8.51 6.41
C LEU A 38 -3.50 9.45 7.41
N ARG A 39 -4.42 10.25 6.90
CA ARG A 39 -5.38 11.01 7.70
C ARG A 39 -6.79 10.50 7.39
N LEU A 40 -7.50 10.04 8.41
CA LEU A 40 -8.89 9.61 8.28
C LEU A 40 -9.81 10.72 8.75
N ALA A 41 -10.91 10.96 8.04
CA ALA A 41 -11.94 11.89 8.50
C ALA A 41 -12.50 11.43 9.85
N GLY A 42 -12.49 12.33 10.84
CA GLY A 42 -12.95 12.04 12.20
C GLY A 42 -11.85 11.59 13.17
N GLU A 43 -10.63 11.29 12.69
CA GLU A 43 -9.47 11.03 13.54
C GLU A 43 -8.63 12.31 13.69
N ALA A 44 -8.17 12.58 14.93
CA ALA A 44 -7.31 13.72 15.21
C ALA A 44 -5.84 13.46 14.80
N ASP A 45 -5.39 12.21 14.94
CA ASP A 45 -4.00 11.82 14.72
C ASP A 45 -3.77 11.24 13.32
N LEU A 46 -2.53 11.37 12.84
CA LEU A 46 -2.08 10.63 11.67
C LEU A 46 -1.95 9.14 11.99
N ILE A 47 -2.44 8.33 11.08
CA ILE A 47 -2.30 6.88 11.14
C ILE A 47 -1.10 6.49 10.30
N ARG A 48 -0.11 5.87 10.94
CA ARG A 48 1.04 5.32 10.24
C ARG A 48 0.75 3.88 9.87
N LEU A 49 0.83 3.60 8.57
CA LEU A 49 0.82 2.25 7.99
C LEU A 49 2.22 1.85 7.60
N THR A 50 2.57 0.61 7.92
CA THR A 50 3.81 -0.03 7.51
C THR A 50 3.50 -1.41 7.00
N GLY A 51 4.24 -1.88 6.01
CA GLY A 51 4.07 -3.22 5.49
C GLY A 51 5.31 -3.73 4.79
N THR A 52 5.36 -5.03 4.61
CA THR A 52 6.39 -5.71 3.83
C THR A 52 5.76 -6.41 2.64
N TYR A 53 6.48 -6.43 1.53
CA TYR A 53 5.99 -7.04 0.30
C TYR A 53 7.11 -7.82 -0.39
N SER A 54 6.75 -8.92 -1.03
CA SER A 54 7.64 -9.67 -1.91
C SER A 54 7.19 -9.52 -3.36
N ILE A 55 8.08 -9.84 -4.30
CA ILE A 55 7.74 -9.94 -5.72
C ILE A 55 7.79 -11.42 -6.07
N THR A 56 6.67 -11.97 -6.53
CA THR A 56 6.59 -13.38 -6.91
C THR A 56 7.22 -13.60 -8.29
N PRO A 57 7.64 -14.84 -8.62
CA PRO A 57 8.16 -15.18 -9.95
C PRO A 57 7.21 -14.85 -11.10
N ASN A 58 5.90 -14.76 -10.81
CA ASN A 58 4.86 -14.38 -11.76
C ASN A 58 4.73 -12.87 -11.96
N ASN A 59 5.70 -12.06 -11.51
CA ASN A 59 5.68 -10.60 -11.55
C ASN A 59 4.44 -10.00 -10.84
N GLN A 60 4.12 -10.52 -9.66
CA GLN A 60 3.07 -9.98 -8.80
C GLN A 60 3.67 -9.46 -7.50
N ILE A 61 3.05 -8.45 -6.90
CA ILE A 61 3.38 -8.00 -5.55
C ILE A 61 2.58 -8.88 -4.59
N ARG A 62 3.26 -9.55 -3.67
CA ARG A 62 2.62 -10.25 -2.56
C ARG A 62 2.83 -9.44 -1.28
N VAL A 63 1.75 -9.09 -0.61
CA VAL A 63 1.81 -8.44 0.71
C VAL A 63 2.05 -9.51 1.76
N GLU A 64 3.18 -9.41 2.47
CA GLU A 64 3.57 -10.38 3.50
C GLU A 64 3.03 -9.98 4.87
N SER A 65 3.09 -8.68 5.18
CA SER A 65 2.57 -8.14 6.42
C SER A 65 2.14 -6.69 6.26
N LEU A 66 1.14 -6.29 7.03
CA LEU A 66 0.69 -4.91 7.11
C LEU A 66 0.29 -4.59 8.55
N ASN A 67 0.78 -3.45 9.05
CA ASN A 67 0.56 -2.99 10.41
C ASN A 67 0.26 -1.49 10.40
N ALA A 68 -0.79 -1.11 11.09
CA ALA A 68 -1.16 0.27 11.34
C ALA A 68 -0.94 0.64 12.81
N SER A 69 -0.64 1.90 13.08
CA SER A 69 -0.56 2.44 14.44
C SER A 69 -1.86 2.26 15.24
N ARG A 70 -3.00 2.10 14.55
CA ARG A 70 -4.29 1.73 15.14
C ARG A 70 -4.53 0.23 14.92
N GLN A 71 -4.76 -0.52 16.02
CA GLN A 71 -4.97 -1.96 15.97
C GLN A 71 -6.17 -2.37 15.11
N TRP A 72 -7.32 -1.71 15.27
CA TRP A 72 -8.53 -2.01 14.50
C TRP A 72 -8.30 -1.91 12.98
N LEU A 73 -7.46 -0.97 12.53
CA LEU A 73 -7.16 -0.80 11.12
C LEU A 73 -6.24 -1.92 10.61
N THR A 74 -5.33 -2.41 11.45
CA THR A 74 -4.52 -3.59 11.16
C THR A 74 -5.41 -4.82 10.95
N GLU A 75 -6.37 -5.04 11.84
CA GLU A 75 -7.31 -6.17 11.76
C GLU A 75 -8.20 -6.06 10.51
N VAL A 76 -8.75 -4.88 10.22
CA VAL A 76 -9.55 -4.64 9.01
C VAL A 76 -8.73 -4.91 7.75
N ALA A 77 -7.48 -4.47 7.71
CA ALA A 77 -6.63 -4.68 6.55
C ALA A 77 -6.24 -6.15 6.35
N GLU A 78 -5.95 -6.88 7.42
CA GLU A 78 -5.72 -8.34 7.36
C GLU A 78 -6.98 -9.09 6.91
N LEU A 79 -8.16 -8.71 7.39
CA LEU A 79 -9.44 -9.28 6.93
C LEU A 79 -9.69 -8.98 5.44
N ALA A 80 -9.40 -7.76 4.99
CA ALA A 80 -9.50 -7.40 3.58
C ALA A 80 -8.56 -8.26 2.73
N LEU A 81 -7.30 -8.41 3.13
CA LEU A 81 -6.31 -9.27 2.46
C LEU A 81 -6.70 -10.75 2.47
N ALA A 82 -7.33 -11.24 3.55
CA ALA A 82 -7.85 -12.60 3.60
C ALA A 82 -9.00 -12.82 2.60
N LYS A 83 -9.80 -11.78 2.35
CA LYS A 83 -10.92 -11.82 1.40
C LYS A 83 -10.50 -11.60 -0.07
N THR A 84 -9.60 -10.64 -0.32
CA THR A 84 -9.18 -10.27 -1.68
C THR A 84 -8.00 -11.08 -2.19
N GLY A 85 -7.32 -11.81 -1.30
CA GLY A 85 -6.01 -12.37 -1.56
C GLY A 85 -4.90 -11.36 -1.29
N ARG A 86 -3.69 -11.89 -1.09
CA ARG A 86 -2.48 -11.11 -0.77
C ARG A 86 -1.61 -10.80 -2.01
N GLU A 87 -2.01 -11.29 -3.18
CA GLU A 87 -1.25 -11.14 -4.42
C GLU A 87 -1.94 -10.16 -5.37
N PHE A 88 -1.19 -9.17 -5.82
CA PHE A 88 -1.68 -8.11 -6.68
C PHE A 88 -0.81 -8.03 -7.94
N PRO A 89 -1.42 -7.93 -9.14
CA PRO A 89 -0.66 -7.82 -10.37
C PRO A 89 0.14 -6.50 -10.38
N LEU A 90 1.39 -6.57 -10.86
CA LEU A 90 2.13 -5.35 -11.14
C LEU A 90 1.41 -4.55 -12.25
N PRO A 91 1.33 -3.21 -12.14
CA PRO A 91 0.85 -2.38 -13.22
C PRO A 91 1.65 -2.64 -14.50
N ASP A 92 1.01 -2.65 -15.68
CA ASP A 92 1.61 -3.06 -16.94
C ASP A 92 2.90 -2.28 -17.32
N GLY A 93 3.06 -1.05 -16.82
CA GLY A 93 4.27 -0.23 -17.02
C GLY A 93 5.46 -0.55 -16.10
N MET A 94 5.27 -1.39 -15.07
CA MET A 94 6.31 -1.83 -14.12
C MET A 94 6.79 -3.26 -14.35
N LYS A 95 6.07 -4.04 -15.16
CA LYS A 95 6.48 -5.39 -15.57
C LYS A 95 7.83 -5.30 -16.29
N GLY A 96 8.85 -6.01 -15.77
CA GLY A 96 10.21 -6.05 -16.33
C GLY A 96 11.17 -4.93 -15.90
N LYS A 97 10.69 -3.75 -15.44
CA LYS A 97 11.57 -2.68 -14.92
C LYS A 97 12.04 -2.93 -13.49
N LEU A 98 11.20 -3.56 -12.66
CA LEU A 98 11.56 -3.85 -11.26
C LEU A 98 12.57 -5.00 -11.14
N ILE A 99 12.66 -5.92 -12.11
CA ILE A 99 13.70 -6.97 -12.09
C ILE A 99 15.11 -6.32 -12.11
N LYS A 100 15.29 -5.18 -12.79
CA LYS A 100 16.57 -4.43 -12.84
C LYS A 100 16.86 -3.56 -11.62
N PHE A 101 15.88 -3.25 -10.77
CA PHE A 101 16.09 -2.42 -9.57
C PHE A 101 16.34 -3.25 -8.30
N PHE A 102 16.17 -4.56 -8.37
CA PHE A 102 16.20 -5.48 -7.23
C PHE A 102 17.08 -6.72 -7.43
N LEU A 103 17.79 -6.81 -8.57
CA LEU A 103 18.95 -7.68 -8.78
C LEU A 103 20.22 -6.82 -8.71
#